data_AF-A0A2V7VQ20-F1
#
_entry.id   AF-A0A2V7VQ20-F1
#
_cell.length_a   1.000
_cell.length_b   1.000
_cell.length_c   1.000
_cell.angle_alpha   90.00
_cell.angle_beta   90.00
_cell.angle_gamma   90.00
#
_symmetry.space_group_name_H-M   'P 1'
#
loop_
_entity.id
_entity.type
_entity.pdbx_description
1 polymer ?
#
loop_
_entity_poly.entity_id
_entity_poly.type
_entity_poly.pdbx_seq_one_letter_code
_entity_poly.pdbx_strand_id
1 'polypeptide(L)'
;MRLPGTANERAPREEAGRELRFGPVPLEEAAGKILGHNVAGADGRPALRKGRPLSPEDVALLRRLGRQVVYVAEPGAGDLDEDAAARRVAQAALGPGLRLVGPGAGRANLVATDRGLLRVDAQRLLRLNQLEGITVATLLGHTPVRTGQVVATVKVIPFALPATVVRAAESAATEGGPLLRVDPIVPRVASLLLCGSTSARERVVR
;
A
#
# COMPACT_ATOMS: atom_id res chain seq x y z
N MET A 1 64.73 9.58 -6.70
CA MET A 1 63.77 10.03 -5.67
C MET A 1 62.38 9.58 -6.11
N ARG A 2 61.94 8.40 -5.65
CA ARG A 2 60.63 7.79 -5.98
C ARG A 2 59.69 8.03 -4.79
N LEU A 3 58.50 8.55 -5.03
CA LEU A 3 57.45 8.67 -4.01
C LEU A 3 56.75 7.30 -3.84
N PRO A 4 56.51 6.83 -2.61
CA PRO A 4 55.81 5.57 -2.37
C PRO A 4 54.30 5.74 -2.56
N GLY A 5 53.68 4.74 -3.18
CA GLY A 5 52.24 4.68 -3.38
C GLY A 5 51.48 4.49 -2.08
N THR A 6 50.39 5.24 -1.93
CA THR A 6 49.38 4.97 -0.90
C THR A 6 48.35 4.03 -1.48
N ALA A 7 48.46 2.75 -1.13
CA ALA A 7 47.39 1.79 -1.25
C ALA A 7 46.18 2.31 -0.48
N ASN A 8 45.07 2.53 -1.17
CA ASN A 8 43.78 2.84 -0.56
C ASN A 8 43.15 1.53 -0.10
N GLU A 9 43.69 0.93 0.96
CA GLU A 9 43.02 -0.15 1.68
C GLU A 9 41.88 0.47 2.50
N ARG A 10 40.68 0.47 1.92
CA ARG A 10 39.47 0.73 2.70
C ARG A 10 39.19 -0.51 3.54
N ALA A 11 39.36 -0.37 4.85
CA ALA A 11 38.89 -1.32 5.84
C ALA A 11 37.41 -1.66 5.61
N PRO A 12 36.98 -2.92 5.88
CA PRO A 12 35.59 -3.32 5.73
C PRO A 12 34.73 -2.50 6.71
N ARG A 13 33.78 -1.73 6.17
CA ARG A 13 32.76 -1.07 6.98
C ARG A 13 31.80 -2.15 7.48
N GLU A 14 31.61 -2.23 8.80
CA GLU A 14 30.63 -3.10 9.45
C GLU A 14 29.25 -2.96 8.78
N GLU A 15 28.70 -4.07 8.29
CA GLU A 15 27.41 -4.14 7.58
C GLU A 15 26.23 -4.10 8.57
N ALA A 16 25.95 -2.92 9.14
CA ALA A 16 24.70 -2.65 9.83
C ALA A 16 23.73 -1.90 8.90
N GLY A 17 22.58 -2.52 8.58
CA GLY A 17 21.39 -1.87 8.01
C GLY A 17 21.56 -1.31 6.60
N ARG A 18 21.61 -2.18 5.58
CA ARG A 18 21.48 -1.72 4.18
C ARG A 18 20.02 -1.35 3.90
N GLU A 19 19.77 -0.17 3.33
CA GLU A 19 18.46 0.24 2.80
C GLU A 19 18.09 -0.58 1.55
N LEU A 20 16.81 -0.58 1.17
CA LEU A 20 16.33 -1.18 -0.07
C LEU A 20 17.14 -0.66 -1.27
N ARG A 21 17.76 -1.57 -2.01
CA ARG A 21 18.47 -1.25 -3.27
C ARG A 21 17.64 -1.69 -4.47
N PHE A 22 17.51 -0.82 -5.47
CA PHE A 22 16.84 -1.14 -6.73
C PHE A 22 17.77 -0.84 -7.90
N GLY A 23 18.04 -1.83 -8.74
CA GLY A 23 18.93 -1.64 -9.88
C GLY A 23 19.21 -2.91 -10.69
N PRO A 24 19.97 -2.77 -11.79
CA PRO A 24 20.38 -3.90 -12.60
C PRO A 24 21.45 -4.72 -11.90
N VAL A 25 21.35 -6.05 -11.96
CA VAL A 25 22.38 -6.98 -11.52
C VAL A 25 22.64 -8.05 -12.59
N PRO A 26 23.86 -8.62 -12.64
CA PRO A 26 24.12 -9.85 -13.38
C PRO A 26 23.20 -10.98 -12.92
N LEU A 27 22.80 -11.86 -13.83
CA LEU A 27 21.88 -12.96 -13.53
C LEU A 27 22.39 -13.91 -12.45
N GLU A 28 23.70 -14.06 -12.36
CA GLU A 28 24.41 -14.88 -11.37
C GLU A 28 24.17 -14.37 -9.95
N GLU A 29 23.90 -13.08 -9.79
CA GLU A 29 23.61 -12.44 -8.52
C GLU A 29 22.11 -12.25 -8.26
N ALA A 30 21.24 -12.70 -9.17
CA ALA A 30 19.81 -12.38 -9.11
C ALA A 30 19.02 -13.29 -8.18
N ALA A 31 19.52 -14.49 -7.88
CA ALA A 31 18.83 -15.45 -7.02
C ALA A 31 18.56 -14.86 -5.61
N GLY A 32 17.33 -15.06 -5.11
CA GLY A 32 16.88 -14.53 -3.82
C GLY A 32 16.45 -13.05 -3.84
N LYS A 33 16.74 -12.29 -4.91
CA LYS A 33 16.30 -10.89 -5.05
C LYS A 33 14.91 -10.81 -5.69
N ILE A 34 14.24 -9.67 -5.55
CA ILE A 34 12.88 -9.45 -6.06
C ILE A 34 12.94 -8.91 -7.49
N LEU A 35 12.27 -9.55 -8.44
CA LEU A 35 12.24 -9.09 -9.83
C LEU A 35 11.53 -7.72 -9.97
N GLY A 36 12.22 -6.74 -10.55
CA GLY A 36 11.72 -5.37 -10.67
C GLY A 36 10.66 -5.15 -11.75
N HIS A 37 10.71 -5.93 -12.83
CA HIS A 37 9.85 -5.75 -14.00
C HIS A 37 9.30 -7.08 -14.51
N ASN A 38 8.13 -7.05 -15.15
CA ASN A 38 7.61 -8.23 -15.84
C ASN A 38 8.60 -8.63 -16.94
N VAL A 39 8.87 -9.92 -17.07
CA VAL A 39 9.68 -10.47 -18.15
C VAL A 39 8.76 -11.26 -19.07
N ALA A 40 8.74 -10.86 -20.35
CA ALA A 40 8.04 -11.59 -21.39
C ALA A 40 8.81 -12.87 -21.78
N GLY A 41 8.06 -13.93 -22.06
CA GLY A 41 8.56 -15.16 -22.67
C GLY A 41 8.75 -14.99 -24.18
N ALA A 42 9.22 -16.06 -24.83
CA ALA A 42 9.43 -16.07 -26.27
C ALA A 42 8.13 -15.89 -27.09
N ASP A 43 6.98 -16.22 -26.49
CA ASP A 43 5.64 -16.05 -27.06
C ASP A 43 5.05 -14.64 -26.80
N GLY A 44 5.82 -13.73 -26.20
CA GLY A 44 5.40 -12.38 -25.83
C GLY A 44 4.50 -12.31 -24.60
N ARG A 45 4.13 -13.44 -23.99
CA ARG A 45 3.31 -13.48 -22.77
C ARG A 45 4.18 -13.32 -21.53
N PRO A 46 3.64 -12.85 -20.38
CA PRO A 46 4.42 -12.73 -19.16
C PRO A 46 4.93 -14.10 -18.69
N ALA A 47 6.24 -14.32 -18.75
CA ALA A 47 6.91 -15.51 -18.22
C ALA A 47 7.15 -15.38 -16.71
N LEU A 48 7.62 -14.21 -16.27
CA LEU A 48 7.77 -13.86 -14.86
C LEU A 48 7.11 -12.50 -14.59
N ARG A 49 6.43 -12.39 -13.43
CA ARG A 49 5.80 -11.16 -12.97
C ARG A 49 6.74 -10.43 -12.01
N LYS A 50 6.75 -9.09 -12.08
CA LYS A 50 7.44 -8.24 -11.10
C LYS A 50 6.97 -8.52 -9.67
N GLY A 51 7.80 -8.22 -8.68
CA GLY A 51 7.53 -8.49 -7.26
C GLY A 51 7.78 -9.95 -6.85
N ARG A 52 8.16 -10.81 -7.79
CA ARG A 52 8.52 -12.21 -7.51
C ARG A 52 9.93 -12.30 -6.92
N PRO A 53 10.12 -12.98 -5.77
CA PRO A 53 11.44 -13.44 -5.35
C PRO A 53 11.98 -14.48 -6.35
N LEU A 54 13.16 -14.25 -6.90
CA LEU A 54 13.73 -15.09 -7.94
C LEU A 54 14.31 -16.38 -7.36
N SER A 55 13.75 -17.52 -7.74
CA SER A 55 14.34 -18.82 -7.43
C SER A 55 15.50 -19.18 -8.40
N PRO A 56 16.33 -20.19 -8.08
CA PRO A 56 17.32 -20.71 -9.03
C PRO A 56 16.71 -21.13 -10.38
N GLU A 57 15.50 -21.69 -10.37
CA GLU A 57 14.76 -22.08 -11.57
C GLU A 57 14.31 -20.86 -12.38
N ASP A 58 13.86 -19.79 -11.72
CA ASP A 58 13.52 -18.52 -12.36
C ASP A 58 14.77 -17.91 -13.05
N VAL A 59 15.93 -17.95 -12.38
CA VAL A 59 17.22 -17.52 -12.95
C VAL A 59 17.59 -18.37 -14.18
N ALA A 60 17.42 -19.69 -14.12
CA ALA A 60 17.65 -20.57 -15.26
C ALA A 60 16.67 -20.28 -16.43
N LEU A 61 15.41 -19.98 -16.13
CA LEU A 61 14.44 -19.54 -17.13
C LEU A 61 14.87 -18.22 -17.78
N LEU A 62 15.26 -17.22 -16.99
CA LEU A 62 15.75 -15.94 -17.49
C LEU A 62 16.97 -16.09 -18.41
N ARG A 63 17.88 -17.01 -18.06
CA ARG A 63 19.03 -17.37 -18.90
C ARG A 63 18.59 -17.98 -20.24
N ARG A 64 17.63 -18.90 -20.24
CA ARG A 64 17.06 -19.49 -21.46
C ARG A 64 16.34 -18.45 -22.33
N LEU A 65 15.79 -17.40 -21.74
CA LEU A 65 15.22 -16.25 -22.43
C LEU A 65 16.27 -15.25 -22.94
N GLY A 66 17.56 -15.58 -22.84
CA GLY A 66 18.67 -14.77 -23.35
C GLY A 66 18.96 -13.51 -22.54
N ARG A 67 18.48 -13.42 -21.29
CA ARG A 67 18.82 -12.31 -20.40
C ARG A 67 20.24 -12.51 -19.86
N GLN A 68 20.94 -11.41 -19.62
CA GLN A 68 22.24 -11.37 -18.94
C GLN A 68 22.20 -10.51 -17.68
N VAL A 69 21.39 -9.44 -17.72
CA VAL A 69 21.15 -8.50 -16.63
C VAL A 69 19.65 -8.43 -16.36
N VAL A 70 19.28 -8.33 -15.08
CA VAL A 70 17.91 -8.14 -14.64
C VAL A 70 17.83 -7.04 -13.60
N TYR A 71 16.76 -6.24 -13.65
CA TYR A 71 16.46 -5.27 -12.59
C TYR A 71 15.83 -5.99 -11.42
N VAL A 72 16.40 -5.77 -10.24
CA VAL A 72 15.93 -6.40 -9.01
C VAL A 72 15.85 -5.38 -7.88
N ALA A 73 15.00 -5.68 -6.91
CA ALA A 73 15.01 -5.06 -5.61
C ALA A 73 15.65 -6.02 -4.59
N GLU A 74 16.52 -5.48 -3.76
CA GLU A 74 17.14 -6.19 -2.64
C GLU A 74 16.72 -5.48 -1.35
N PRO A 75 15.76 -6.05 -0.61
CA PRO A 75 15.34 -5.52 0.68
C PRO A 75 16.48 -5.49 1.68
N GLY A 76 16.49 -4.45 2.51
CA GLY A 76 17.38 -4.31 3.63
C GLY A 76 17.17 -5.34 4.73
N ALA A 77 18.22 -5.57 5.53
CA ALA A 77 18.10 -6.33 6.76
C ALA A 77 17.21 -5.56 7.76
N GLY A 78 15.95 -5.97 7.89
CA GLY A 78 14.94 -5.31 8.73
C GLY A 78 13.85 -4.58 7.96
N ASP A 79 13.88 -4.60 6.62
CA ASP A 79 12.75 -4.14 5.82
C ASP A 79 11.59 -5.14 5.87
N LEU A 80 10.38 -4.61 5.76
CA LEU A 80 9.15 -5.37 5.60
C LEU A 80 8.79 -5.42 4.13
N ASP A 81 8.37 -6.59 3.64
CA ASP A 81 7.83 -6.72 2.29
C ASP A 81 6.60 -5.82 2.09
N GLU A 82 6.35 -5.42 0.84
CA GLU A 82 5.29 -4.47 0.49
C GLU A 82 3.90 -4.89 0.99
N ASP A 83 3.60 -6.18 1.01
CA ASP A 83 2.29 -6.69 1.42
C ASP A 83 2.18 -6.70 2.95
N ALA A 84 3.21 -7.13 3.68
CA ALA A 84 3.26 -7.03 5.13
C ALA A 84 3.15 -5.57 5.60
N ALA A 85 3.88 -4.66 4.96
CA ALA A 85 3.82 -3.23 5.26
C ALA A 85 2.42 -2.66 4.96
N ALA A 86 1.84 -2.94 3.79
CA ALA A 86 0.51 -2.46 3.43
C ALA A 86 -0.58 -2.99 4.38
N ARG A 87 -0.48 -4.26 4.78
CA ARG A 87 -1.41 -4.87 5.75
C ARG A 87 -1.35 -4.15 7.09
N ARG A 88 -0.15 -3.93 7.63
CA ARG A 88 0.05 -3.29 8.93
C ARG A 88 -0.49 -1.87 8.98
N VAL A 89 -0.14 -1.06 7.98
CA VAL A 89 -0.64 0.32 7.88
C VAL A 89 -2.16 0.35 7.71
N ALA A 90 -2.72 -0.53 6.87
CA ALA A 90 -4.17 -0.62 6.69
C ALA A 90 -4.90 -1.04 7.98
N GLN A 91 -4.33 -1.97 8.76
CA GLN A 91 -4.87 -2.38 10.05
C GLN A 91 -4.85 -1.23 11.06
N ALA A 92 -3.76 -0.46 11.12
CA ALA A 92 -3.66 0.71 12.00
C ALA A 92 -4.63 1.83 11.62
N ALA A 93 -4.89 2.01 10.32
CA ALA A 93 -5.85 2.98 9.81
C ALA A 93 -7.33 2.56 9.95
N LEU A 94 -7.58 1.26 10.19
CA LEU A 94 -8.92 0.67 10.23
C LEU A 94 -9.61 1.00 11.55
N GLY A 95 -10.76 1.66 11.47
CA GLY A 95 -11.68 1.87 12.59
C GLY A 95 -13.04 1.20 12.40
N PRO A 96 -14.00 1.50 13.29
CA PRO A 96 -15.34 0.90 13.26
C PRO A 96 -16.07 1.07 11.93
N GLY A 97 -16.88 0.07 11.55
CA GLY A 97 -17.65 0.07 10.30
C GLY A 97 -16.81 -0.21 9.05
N LEU A 98 -15.56 -0.63 9.21
CA LEU A 98 -14.64 -0.98 8.12
C LEU A 98 -14.09 -2.39 8.29
N ARG A 99 -13.75 -3.03 7.17
CA ARG A 99 -12.98 -4.27 7.11
C ARG A 99 -11.85 -4.17 6.09
N LEU A 100 -10.78 -4.92 6.33
CA LEU A 100 -9.64 -4.98 5.42
C LEU A 100 -9.88 -6.02 4.31
N VAL A 101 -9.44 -5.70 3.09
CA VAL A 101 -9.35 -6.62 1.94
C VAL A 101 -7.94 -6.56 1.34
N GLY A 102 -7.33 -7.72 1.15
CA GLY A 102 -5.93 -7.83 0.72
C GLY A 102 -4.98 -8.11 1.89
N PRO A 103 -3.69 -7.76 1.77
CA PRO A 103 -3.03 -7.01 0.70
C PRO A 103 -2.79 -7.87 -0.57
N GLY A 104 -2.32 -7.21 -1.63
CA GLY A 104 -1.71 -7.88 -2.77
C GLY A 104 -1.00 -6.86 -3.67
N ALA A 105 0.25 -7.16 -4.04
CA ALA A 105 1.14 -6.27 -4.80
C ALA A 105 1.28 -4.88 -4.13
N GLY A 106 1.51 -4.89 -2.82
CA GLY A 106 1.70 -3.71 -1.97
C GLY A 106 0.42 -2.90 -1.75
N ARG A 107 -0.76 -3.43 -2.07
CA ARG A 107 -2.04 -2.72 -1.95
C ARG A 107 -3.00 -3.41 -0.99
N ALA A 108 -3.52 -2.68 -0.01
CA ALA A 108 -4.62 -3.12 0.86
C ALA A 108 -5.80 -2.13 0.78
N ASN A 109 -7.02 -2.65 0.74
CA ASN A 109 -8.24 -1.83 0.70
C ASN A 109 -8.99 -1.90 2.03
N LEU A 110 -9.61 -0.78 2.41
CA LEU A 110 -10.57 -0.71 3.49
C LEU A 110 -11.97 -0.54 2.89
N VAL A 111 -12.88 -1.40 3.34
CA VAL A 111 -14.21 -1.58 2.78
C VAL A 111 -15.25 -1.34 3.86
N ALA A 112 -16.28 -0.56 3.55
CA ALA A 112 -17.40 -0.34 4.46
C ALA A 112 -18.17 -1.65 4.72
N THR A 113 -18.42 -1.98 5.98
CA THR A 113 -19.23 -3.15 6.35
C THR A 113 -20.71 -2.87 6.20
N ASP A 114 -21.12 -1.62 6.39
CA ASP A 114 -22.53 -1.20 6.39
C ASP A 114 -22.73 0.15 5.71
N ARG A 115 -23.99 0.51 5.47
CA ARG A 115 -24.36 1.86 5.05
C ARG A 115 -24.06 2.85 6.18
N GLY A 116 -23.37 3.93 5.84
CA GLY A 116 -23.04 4.95 6.83
C GLY A 116 -22.40 6.20 6.23
N LEU A 117 -21.78 7.00 7.09
CA LEU A 117 -21.04 8.20 6.72
C LEU A 117 -19.56 7.99 7.02
N LEU A 118 -18.71 8.07 5.99
CA LEU A 118 -17.26 7.96 6.16
C LEU A 118 -16.73 9.16 6.95
N ARG A 119 -15.93 8.90 7.99
CA ARG A 119 -15.14 9.88 8.70
C ARG A 119 -13.67 9.64 8.42
N VAL A 120 -12.96 10.73 8.15
CA VAL A 120 -11.52 10.75 7.90
C VAL A 120 -10.92 11.86 8.75
N ASP A 121 -9.91 11.54 9.54
CA ASP A 121 -9.06 12.57 10.13
C ASP A 121 -8.06 13.04 9.06
N ALA A 122 -8.40 14.16 8.41
CA ALA A 122 -7.62 14.68 7.29
C ALA A 122 -6.20 15.14 7.69
N GLN A 123 -6.03 15.68 8.90
CA GLN A 123 -4.72 16.15 9.36
C GLN A 123 -3.78 14.98 9.67
N ARG A 124 -4.28 13.93 10.34
CA ARG A 124 -3.49 12.70 10.56
C ARG A 124 -3.21 11.98 9.25
N LEU A 125 -4.18 11.92 8.35
CA LEU A 125 -3.99 11.32 7.03
C LEU A 125 -2.89 12.05 6.24
N LEU A 126 -2.87 13.38 6.28
CA LEU A 126 -1.83 14.17 5.64
C LEU A 126 -0.44 13.88 6.23
N ARG A 127 -0.31 13.84 7.57
CA ARG A 127 0.97 13.49 8.23
C ARG A 127 1.43 12.08 7.86
N LEU A 128 0.52 11.10 7.84
CA LEU A 128 0.84 9.74 7.42
C LEU A 128 1.33 9.73 5.97
N ASN A 129 0.66 10.46 5.06
CA ASN A 129 1.03 10.54 3.65
C ASN A 129 2.30 11.35 3.37
N GLN A 130 2.91 11.99 4.38
CA GLN A 130 4.24 12.59 4.27
C GLN A 130 5.36 11.55 4.45
N LEU A 131 5.04 10.34 4.92
CA LEU A 131 5.99 9.25 5.04
C LEU A 131 6.32 8.67 3.67
N GLU A 132 7.61 8.52 3.39
CA GLU A 132 8.07 8.06 2.08
C GLU A 132 7.65 6.61 1.80
N GLY A 133 7.24 6.36 0.55
CA GLY A 133 6.90 5.02 0.05
C GLY A 133 5.55 4.46 0.51
N ILE A 134 4.79 5.20 1.33
CA ILE A 134 3.42 4.85 1.74
C ILE A 134 2.45 5.93 1.24
N THR A 135 1.29 5.51 0.76
CA THR A 135 0.18 6.42 0.48
C THR A 135 -1.14 5.79 0.87
N VAL A 136 -1.96 6.53 1.59
CA VAL A 136 -3.34 6.18 1.91
C VAL A 136 -4.25 7.15 1.18
N ALA A 137 -4.97 6.64 0.18
CA ALA A 137 -5.98 7.38 -0.55
C ALA A 137 -7.36 7.03 0.00
N THR A 138 -8.25 8.01 0.16
CA THR A 138 -9.60 7.82 0.68
C THR A 138 -10.63 8.49 -0.23
N LEU A 139 -11.90 8.08 -0.12
CA LEU A 139 -13.00 9.00 -0.49
C LEU A 139 -12.94 10.25 0.40
N LEU A 140 -13.62 11.31 -0.01
CA LEU A 140 -13.72 12.52 0.81
C LEU A 140 -14.36 12.19 2.17
N GLY A 141 -13.86 12.80 3.24
CA GLY A 141 -14.53 12.73 4.53
C GLY A 141 -15.97 13.26 4.40
N HIS A 142 -16.88 12.69 5.19
CA HIS A 142 -18.33 12.96 5.13
C HIS A 142 -19.03 12.44 3.87
N THR A 143 -18.39 11.52 3.13
CA THR A 143 -19.06 10.82 2.01
C THR A 143 -20.01 9.74 2.54
N PRO A 144 -21.29 9.70 2.09
CA PRO A 144 -22.16 8.56 2.36
C PRO A 144 -21.66 7.31 1.63
N VAL A 145 -21.62 6.18 2.32
CA VAL A 145 -21.10 4.91 1.79
C VAL A 145 -22.11 3.79 1.94
N ARG A 146 -21.96 2.74 1.13
CA ARG A 146 -22.76 1.51 1.17
C ARG A 146 -21.91 0.31 1.58
N THR A 147 -22.55 -0.74 2.08
CA THR A 147 -21.92 -2.03 2.33
C THR A 147 -21.11 -2.50 1.12
N GLY A 148 -19.88 -2.93 1.35
CA GLY A 148 -18.99 -3.44 0.31
C GLY A 148 -18.25 -2.37 -0.50
N GLN A 149 -18.52 -1.08 -0.27
CA GLN A 149 -17.81 0.00 -0.97
C GLN A 149 -16.38 0.15 -0.45
N VAL A 150 -15.41 0.20 -1.36
CA VAL A 150 -14.02 0.57 -1.02
C VAL A 150 -14.00 2.06 -0.69
N VAL A 151 -13.57 2.40 0.52
CA VAL A 151 -13.53 3.78 1.01
C VAL A 151 -12.12 4.31 1.16
N ALA A 152 -11.14 3.42 1.28
CA ALA A 152 -9.73 3.77 1.31
C ALA A 152 -8.85 2.65 0.74
N THR A 153 -7.68 3.05 0.25
CA THR A 153 -6.64 2.16 -0.26
C THR A 153 -5.30 2.59 0.31
N VAL A 154 -4.61 1.67 0.94
CA VAL A 154 -3.20 1.79 1.31
C VAL A 154 -2.38 1.23 0.16
N LYS A 155 -1.38 1.99 -0.28
CA LYS A 155 -0.38 1.57 -1.26
C LYS A 155 1.01 1.76 -0.67
N VAL A 156 1.72 0.64 -0.55
CA VAL A 156 3.18 0.62 -0.44
C VAL A 156 3.74 0.61 -1.85
N ILE A 157 4.55 1.61 -2.16
CA ILE A 157 5.05 1.90 -3.51
C ILE A 157 6.31 1.06 -3.83
N PRO A 158 7.35 1.02 -2.97
CA PRO A 158 8.50 0.13 -3.18
C PRO A 158 8.16 -1.33 -2.83
N PHE A 159 9.03 -2.26 -3.23
CA PHE A 159 8.86 -3.69 -2.93
C PHE A 159 9.05 -4.05 -1.45
N ALA A 160 9.71 -3.18 -0.68
CA ALA A 160 9.85 -3.29 0.76
C ALA A 160 10.01 -1.90 1.39
N LEU A 161 9.73 -1.79 2.69
CA LEU A 161 9.87 -0.56 3.46
C LEU A 161 10.61 -0.82 4.78
N PRO A 162 11.41 0.15 5.26
CA PRO A 162 12.01 0.05 6.59
C PRO A 162 10.93 -0.11 7.66
N ALA A 163 11.14 -1.03 8.60
CA ALA A 163 10.18 -1.25 9.69
C ALA A 163 9.95 0.01 10.55
N THR A 164 10.91 0.94 10.59
CA THR A 164 10.78 2.26 11.23
C THR A 164 9.70 3.12 10.57
N VAL A 165 9.65 3.17 9.23
CA VAL A 165 8.64 3.93 8.47
C VAL A 165 7.25 3.35 8.70
N VAL A 166 7.12 2.01 8.70
CA VAL A 166 5.85 1.33 8.99
C VAL A 166 5.36 1.65 10.41
N ARG A 167 6.25 1.60 11.41
CA ARG A 167 5.90 1.98 12.79
C ARG A 167 5.47 3.43 12.92
N ALA A 168 6.13 4.35 12.20
CA ALA A 168 5.73 5.75 12.17
C ALA A 168 4.33 5.93 11.56
N ALA A 169 4.01 5.20 10.48
CA ALA A 169 2.68 5.21 9.88
C ALA A 169 1.61 4.63 10.81
N GLU A 170 1.90 3.53 11.51
CA GLU A 170 1.01 2.94 12.52
C GLU A 170 0.72 3.94 13.66
N SER A 171 1.76 4.61 14.16
CA SER A 171 1.61 5.63 15.20
C SER A 171 0.76 6.80 14.73
N ALA A 172 1.02 7.34 13.53
CA ALA A 172 0.23 8.43 12.96
C ALA A 172 -1.25 8.04 12.72
N ALA A 173 -1.51 6.77 12.39
CA ALA A 173 -2.86 6.25 12.16
C ALA A 173 -3.66 6.01 13.45
N THR A 174 -2.98 5.73 14.57
CA THR A 174 -3.64 5.33 15.84
C THR A 174 -3.67 6.44 16.88
N GLU A 175 -2.83 7.47 16.74
CA GLU A 175 -2.76 8.61 17.65
C GLU A 175 -4.12 9.29 17.81
N GLY A 176 -4.72 9.26 19.01
CA GLY A 176 -5.97 9.97 19.30
C GLY A 176 -7.24 9.35 18.70
N GLY A 177 -7.22 8.04 18.38
CA GLY A 177 -8.39 7.29 17.90
C GLY A 177 -8.32 6.89 16.43
N PRO A 178 -9.41 6.34 15.85
CA PRO A 178 -9.37 5.77 14.51
C PRO A 178 -9.13 6.84 13.43
N LEU A 179 -8.15 6.61 12.55
CA LEU A 179 -7.91 7.43 11.37
C LEU A 179 -9.13 7.47 10.43
N LEU A 180 -9.73 6.30 10.19
CA LEU A 180 -10.88 6.10 9.31
C LEU A 180 -11.96 5.32 10.06
N ARG A 181 -13.21 5.73 9.93
CA ARG A 181 -14.36 4.96 10.42
C ARG A 181 -15.61 5.26 9.60
N VAL A 182 -16.62 4.43 9.72
CA VAL A 182 -17.95 4.68 9.16
C VAL A 182 -18.92 4.82 10.33
N ASP A 183 -19.50 6.01 10.47
CA ASP A 183 -20.58 6.23 11.44
C ASP A 183 -21.89 5.68 10.83
N PRO A 184 -22.64 4.82 11.53
CA PRO A 184 -23.85 4.22 10.98
C PRO A 184 -24.93 5.28 10.75
N ILE A 185 -25.65 5.17 9.62
CA ILE A 185 -26.88 5.97 9.41
C ILE A 185 -28.03 5.20 10.05
N VAL A 186 -28.44 5.65 11.24
CA VAL A 186 -29.57 5.07 11.97
C VAL A 186 -30.88 5.59 11.36
N PRO A 187 -31.78 4.72 10.89
CA PRO A 187 -33.11 5.13 10.45
C PRO A 187 -33.84 5.86 11.57
N ARG A 188 -34.45 7.00 11.26
CA ARG A 188 -35.33 7.74 12.18
C ARG A 188 -36.71 7.83 11.57
N VAL A 189 -37.73 7.65 12.40
CA VAL A 189 -39.12 7.90 11.99
C VAL A 189 -39.31 9.40 11.86
N ALA A 190 -39.80 9.85 10.71
CA ALA A 190 -40.17 11.23 10.46
C ALA A 190 -41.63 11.28 10.02
N SER A 191 -42.37 12.26 10.52
CA SER A 191 -43.75 12.53 10.11
C SER A 191 -43.76 13.77 9.22
N LEU A 192 -44.45 13.68 8.07
CA LEU A 192 -44.67 14.81 7.18
C LEU A 192 -46.09 15.34 7.39
N LEU A 193 -46.21 16.60 7.83
CA LEU A 193 -47.48 17.32 7.86
C LEU A 193 -47.53 18.25 6.66
N LEU A 194 -48.46 17.98 5.74
CA LEU A 194 -48.74 18.89 4.64
C LEU A 194 -49.98 19.71 4.98
N CYS A 195 -49.81 21.03 5.12
CA CYS A 195 -50.91 21.98 5.27
C CYS A 195 -51.16 22.70 3.94
N GLY A 196 -52.41 22.79 3.53
CA GLY A 196 -52.78 23.44 2.27
C GLY A 196 -54.27 23.71 2.19
N SER A 197 -54.68 24.45 1.15
CA SER A 197 -56.09 24.67 0.85
C SER A 197 -56.80 23.36 0.47
N THR A 198 -58.13 23.35 0.53
CA THR A 198 -58.95 22.26 0.01
C THR A 198 -58.60 21.93 -1.44
N SER A 199 -58.34 22.93 -2.28
CA SER A 199 -57.88 22.75 -3.67
C SER A 199 -56.48 22.14 -3.82
N ALA A 200 -55.62 22.21 -2.79
CA ALA A 200 -54.32 21.53 -2.80
C ALA A 200 -54.47 20.04 -2.48
N ARG A 201 -55.49 19.64 -1.71
CA ARG A 201 -55.75 18.24 -1.33
C ARG A 201 -55.93 17.33 -2.55
N GLU A 202 -56.62 17.80 -3.58
CA GLU A 202 -56.90 17.04 -4.81
C GLU A 202 -55.63 16.64 -5.59
N ARG A 203 -54.52 17.40 -5.42
CA ARG A 203 -53.25 17.16 -6.12
C ARG A 203 -52.30 16.21 -5.37
N VAL A 204 -52.55 15.98 -4.08
CA VAL A 204 -51.62 15.29 -3.17
C VAL A 204 -52.06 13.86 -2.88
N VAL A 205 -53.37 13.58 -2.84
CA VAL A 205 -53.93 12.28 -2.42
C VAL A 205 -54.10 11.30 -3.60
N ARG A 206 -53.19 11.32 -4.58
CA ARG A 206 -53.24 10.39 -5.72
C ARG A 206 -52.47 9.11 -5.47
#